data_AF-A0A158KUR2-F1
#
_entry.id   AF-A0A158KUR2-F1
#
_cell.length_a   1.000
_cell.length_b   1.000
_cell.length_c   1.000
_cell.angle_alpha   90.00
_cell.angle_beta   90.00
_cell.angle_gamma   90.00
#
_symmetry.space_group_name_H-M   'P 1'
#
loop_
_entity.id
_entity.type
_entity.pdbx_description
1 polymer ?
#
loop_
_entity_poly.entity_id
_entity_poly.type
_entity_poly.pdbx_seq_one_letter_code
_entity_poly.pdbx_strand_id
1 'polypeptide(L)'
;MLGKSLEGIQSELGALAGKRQRKADAEQSIVAQGNTLRVAREQRDAALEHASKLTQERATLAAKQSESATSEARLRELGMRRDELGRAMKSAANDEQAAAVRCQQRVSVLSRTVATHQATLARREAILGAAAKREEAELAIAREEARFAPLQRDIADLEVKRATLTTLDATLSGLMNQGTTKAAYFETLSKQAAVVDQVPCVGHSMHAQCPLLAQAFLAKAQAEVQRVSVANLRAEYREKKTQAEPLARVPAELAAKRVEMLAITDAAAQLRRALLAAAELAATKPLLDAAVSGLKAAQAELRSITEESDARTAKYQSEKARMTAELARITQEVGRLAAVDVTAAIAKLDRDIVVNREAIAALDGRIEQSIRSQSVLQAEAEAL
;
A
#
# COMPACT_ATOMS: atom_id res chain seq x y z
N MET A 1 6.33 -68.48 -130.09
CA MET A 1 7.60 -68.08 -129.44
C MET A 1 7.68 -66.59 -129.08
N LEU A 2 6.84 -65.69 -129.63
CA LEU A 2 6.87 -64.24 -129.33
C LEU A 2 6.05 -63.78 -128.10
N GLY A 3 4.96 -64.48 -127.71
CA GLY A 3 4.12 -64.08 -126.57
C GLY A 3 4.76 -64.27 -125.18
N LYS A 4 5.52 -65.36 -124.99
CA LYS A 4 6.25 -65.63 -123.73
C LYS A 4 7.43 -64.68 -123.49
N SER A 5 8.06 -64.15 -124.54
CA SER A 5 9.11 -63.14 -124.39
C SER A 5 8.52 -61.76 -124.09
N LEU A 6 7.33 -61.44 -124.62
CA LEU A 6 6.62 -60.18 -124.33
C LEU A 6 6.08 -60.13 -122.89
N GLU A 7 5.51 -61.22 -122.36
CA GLU A 7 5.12 -61.31 -120.94
C GLU A 7 6.33 -61.26 -120.00
N GLY A 8 7.44 -61.90 -120.38
CA GLY A 8 8.72 -61.79 -119.66
C GLY A 8 9.22 -60.36 -119.60
N ILE A 9 9.21 -59.65 -120.74
CA ILE A 9 9.61 -58.24 -120.82
C ILE A 9 8.64 -57.33 -120.06
N GLN A 10 7.32 -57.57 -120.08
CA GLN A 10 6.34 -56.78 -119.31
C GLN A 10 6.46 -57.01 -117.80
N SER A 11 6.71 -58.25 -117.37
CA SER A 11 7.03 -58.60 -115.98
C SER A 11 8.32 -57.92 -115.51
N GLU A 12 9.37 -57.98 -116.33
CA GLU A 12 10.66 -57.33 -116.05
C GLU A 12 10.54 -55.79 -116.03
N LEU A 13 9.78 -55.20 -116.94
CA LEU A 13 9.50 -53.76 -116.95
C LEU A 13 8.67 -53.32 -115.73
N GLY A 14 7.68 -54.11 -115.31
CA GLY A 14 6.91 -53.88 -114.08
C GLY A 14 7.77 -54.00 -112.81
N ALA A 15 8.67 -54.99 -112.78
CA ALA A 15 9.65 -55.15 -111.71
C ALA A 15 10.67 -54.00 -111.68
N LEU A 16 11.14 -53.53 -112.84
CA LEU A 16 12.04 -52.38 -112.97
C LEU A 16 11.34 -51.06 -112.60
N ALA A 17 10.07 -50.89 -112.97
CA ALA A 17 9.26 -49.75 -112.58
C ALA A 17 8.99 -49.73 -111.06
N GLY A 18 8.68 -50.90 -110.47
CA GLY A 18 8.53 -51.06 -109.02
C GLY A 18 9.83 -50.83 -108.25
N LYS A 19 10.97 -51.30 -108.77
CA LYS A 19 12.31 -51.00 -108.24
C LYS A 19 12.63 -49.52 -108.33
N ARG A 20 12.33 -48.87 -109.45
CA ARG A 20 12.49 -47.41 -109.62
C ARG A 20 11.64 -46.62 -108.62
N GLN A 21 10.38 -47.01 -108.40
CA GLN A 21 9.53 -46.33 -107.43
C GLN A 21 10.05 -46.53 -106.00
N ARG A 22 10.41 -47.75 -105.60
CA ARG A 22 10.98 -48.02 -104.28
C ARG A 22 12.31 -47.29 -104.06
N LYS A 23 13.14 -47.19 -105.11
CA LYS A 23 14.36 -46.42 -105.07
C LYS A 23 14.09 -44.92 -104.90
N ALA A 24 13.12 -44.36 -105.63
CA ALA A 24 12.71 -42.96 -105.47
C ALA A 24 12.12 -42.67 -104.08
N ASP A 25 11.29 -43.58 -103.55
CA ASP A 25 10.70 -43.47 -102.20
C ASP A 25 11.78 -43.60 -101.10
N ALA A 26 12.77 -44.47 -101.30
CA ALA A 26 13.93 -44.61 -100.42
C ALA A 26 14.82 -43.36 -100.46
N GLU A 27 15.12 -42.82 -101.65
CA GLU A 27 15.85 -41.57 -101.83
C GLU A 27 15.14 -40.38 -101.16
N GLN A 28 13.81 -40.28 -101.32
CA GLN A 28 13.01 -39.24 -100.64
C GLN A 28 13.01 -39.42 -99.11
N SER A 29 12.94 -40.66 -98.63
CA SER A 29 13.00 -40.99 -97.20
C SER A 29 14.39 -40.72 -96.60
N ILE A 30 15.47 -40.96 -97.35
CA ILE A 30 16.85 -40.62 -96.97
C ILE A 30 17.00 -39.10 -96.84
N VAL A 31 16.43 -38.31 -97.77
CA VAL A 31 16.45 -36.84 -97.69
C VAL A 31 15.64 -36.35 -96.49
N ALA A 32 14.47 -36.92 -96.22
CA ALA A 32 13.65 -36.57 -95.06
C ALA A 32 14.36 -36.91 -93.73
N GLN A 33 14.99 -38.09 -93.64
CA GLN A 33 15.80 -38.47 -92.47
C GLN A 33 17.06 -37.59 -92.32
N GLY A 34 17.69 -37.20 -93.43
CA GLY A 34 18.79 -36.23 -93.43
C GLY A 34 18.38 -34.88 -92.84
N ASN A 35 17.17 -34.41 -93.14
CA ASN A 35 16.62 -33.19 -92.52
C ASN A 35 16.35 -33.38 -91.02
N THR A 36 15.76 -34.51 -90.61
CA THR A 36 15.53 -34.82 -89.18
C THR A 36 16.85 -34.91 -88.41
N LEU A 37 17.87 -35.53 -88.98
CA LEU A 37 19.21 -35.63 -88.40
C LEU A 37 19.86 -34.26 -88.26
N ARG A 38 19.73 -33.40 -89.27
CA ARG A 38 20.22 -32.01 -89.21
C ARG A 38 19.54 -31.23 -88.09
N VAL A 39 18.22 -31.28 -87.99
CA VAL A 39 17.45 -30.60 -86.92
C VAL A 39 17.84 -31.15 -85.55
N ALA A 40 18.01 -32.47 -85.38
CA ALA A 40 18.44 -33.06 -84.12
C ALA A 40 19.87 -32.62 -83.73
N ARG A 41 20.78 -32.48 -84.69
CA ARG A 41 22.14 -31.94 -84.47
C ARG A 41 22.10 -30.46 -84.08
N GLU A 42 21.31 -29.64 -84.76
CA GLU A 42 21.12 -28.22 -84.40
C GLU A 42 20.54 -28.07 -82.98
N GLN A 43 19.56 -28.91 -82.62
CA GLN A 43 19.00 -28.94 -81.25
C GLN A 43 20.03 -29.37 -80.21
N ARG A 44 20.87 -30.37 -80.53
CA ARG A 44 21.97 -30.81 -79.65
C ARG A 44 23.00 -29.70 -79.47
N ASP A 45 23.41 -29.06 -80.55
CA ASP A 45 24.42 -28.00 -80.50
C ASP A 45 23.89 -26.79 -79.70
N ALA A 46 22.61 -26.43 -79.84
CA ALA A 46 21.95 -25.43 -78.99
C ALA A 46 21.87 -25.86 -77.51
N ALA A 47 21.57 -27.13 -77.23
CA ALA A 47 21.56 -27.66 -75.86
C ALA A 47 22.96 -27.70 -75.23
N LEU A 48 24.01 -27.97 -76.02
CA LEU A 48 25.40 -27.91 -75.60
C LEU A 48 25.84 -26.47 -75.29
N GLU A 49 25.44 -25.50 -76.12
CA GLU A 49 25.67 -24.08 -75.86
C GLU A 49 24.98 -23.64 -74.56
N HIS A 50 23.71 -24.02 -74.37
CA HIS A 50 22.99 -23.77 -73.12
C HIS A 50 23.67 -24.43 -71.91
N ALA A 51 24.20 -25.65 -72.05
CA ALA A 51 24.97 -26.32 -71.00
C ALA A 51 26.23 -25.52 -70.62
N SER A 52 26.93 -24.96 -71.62
CA SER A 52 28.11 -24.14 -71.40
C SER A 52 27.78 -22.86 -70.63
N LYS A 53 26.65 -22.21 -70.97
CA LYS A 53 26.14 -21.01 -70.28
C LYS A 53 25.79 -21.33 -68.82
N LEU A 54 24.99 -22.38 -68.58
CA LEU A 54 24.64 -22.80 -67.22
C LEU A 54 25.88 -23.17 -66.39
N THR A 55 26.88 -23.81 -67.00
CA THR A 55 28.13 -24.17 -66.32
C THR A 55 28.97 -22.93 -65.96
N GLN A 56 29.01 -21.93 -66.85
CA GLN A 56 29.68 -20.66 -66.61
C GLN A 56 28.97 -19.83 -65.52
N GLU A 57 27.64 -19.77 -65.55
CA GLU A 57 26.81 -19.14 -64.52
C GLU A 57 27.03 -19.80 -63.15
N ARG A 58 27.05 -21.15 -63.12
CA ARG A 58 27.36 -21.91 -61.90
C ARG A 58 28.77 -21.63 -61.38
N ALA A 59 29.79 -21.57 -62.25
CA ALA A 59 31.16 -21.25 -61.83
C ALA A 59 31.23 -19.84 -61.21
N THR A 60 30.48 -18.89 -61.78
CA THR A 60 30.38 -17.51 -61.26
C THR A 60 29.69 -17.47 -59.89
N LEU A 61 28.61 -18.23 -59.69
CA LEU A 61 27.96 -18.31 -58.38
C LEU A 61 28.77 -19.10 -57.35
N ALA A 62 29.51 -20.14 -57.77
CA ALA A 62 30.39 -20.91 -56.88
C ALA A 62 31.53 -20.03 -56.31
N ALA A 63 32.07 -19.11 -57.11
CA ALA A 63 33.00 -18.10 -56.60
C ALA A 63 32.35 -17.23 -55.51
N LYS A 64 31.11 -16.76 -55.73
CA LYS A 64 30.31 -16.02 -54.73
C LYS A 64 29.90 -16.86 -53.52
N GLN A 65 29.85 -18.19 -53.64
CA GLN A 65 29.53 -19.10 -52.53
C GLN A 65 30.63 -19.10 -51.46
N SER A 66 31.89 -18.94 -51.85
CA SER A 66 32.99 -18.80 -50.88
C SER A 66 32.85 -17.53 -50.03
N GLU A 67 32.39 -16.44 -50.64
CA GLU A 67 32.02 -15.20 -49.94
C GLU A 67 30.78 -15.43 -49.04
N SER A 68 29.82 -16.23 -49.50
CA SER A 68 28.63 -16.62 -48.73
C SER A 68 28.99 -17.37 -47.44
N ALA A 69 29.94 -18.31 -47.46
CA ALA A 69 30.36 -19.03 -46.25
C ALA A 69 30.94 -18.09 -45.16
N THR A 70 31.66 -17.04 -45.58
CA THR A 70 32.14 -15.99 -44.64
C THR A 70 31.00 -15.13 -44.09
N SER A 71 29.98 -14.84 -44.91
CA SER A 71 28.78 -14.13 -44.44
C SER A 71 27.96 -14.94 -43.44
N GLU A 72 27.86 -16.27 -43.60
CA GLU A 72 27.18 -17.13 -42.63
C GLU A 72 27.89 -17.17 -41.28
N ALA A 73 29.23 -17.28 -41.28
CA ALA A 73 30.02 -17.21 -40.06
C ALA A 73 29.79 -15.87 -39.34
N ARG A 74 29.75 -14.77 -40.09
CA ARG A 74 29.44 -13.43 -39.57
C ARG A 74 28.01 -13.33 -39.04
N LEU A 75 27.02 -13.92 -39.71
CA LEU A 75 25.62 -13.95 -39.24
C LEU A 75 25.48 -14.69 -37.91
N ARG A 76 26.23 -15.79 -37.71
CA ARG A 76 26.25 -16.50 -36.41
C ARG A 76 26.88 -15.64 -35.32
N GLU A 77 27.99 -14.95 -35.60
CA GLU A 77 28.63 -14.02 -34.67
C GLU A 77 27.68 -12.86 -34.28
N LEU A 78 27.02 -12.25 -35.27
CA LEU A 78 26.01 -11.21 -35.05
C LEU A 78 24.82 -11.73 -34.24
N GLY A 79 24.39 -12.97 -34.46
CA GLY A 79 23.36 -13.65 -33.66
C GLY A 79 23.76 -13.79 -32.19
N MET A 80 24.97 -14.30 -31.93
CA MET A 80 25.50 -14.40 -30.56
C MET A 80 25.58 -13.02 -29.89
N ARG A 81 26.09 -12.03 -30.63
CA ARG A 81 26.22 -10.66 -30.11
C ARG A 81 24.87 -10.00 -29.81
N ARG A 82 23.87 -10.23 -30.66
CA ARG A 82 22.49 -9.78 -30.43
C ARG A 82 21.92 -10.39 -29.15
N ASP A 83 22.12 -11.68 -28.93
CA ASP A 83 21.59 -12.39 -27.77
C ASP A 83 22.33 -11.99 -26.47
N GLU A 84 23.63 -11.71 -26.55
CA GLU A 84 24.41 -11.06 -25.47
C GLU A 84 23.85 -9.67 -25.12
N LEU A 85 23.64 -8.81 -26.11
CA LEU A 85 23.08 -7.47 -25.90
C LEU A 85 21.66 -7.54 -25.32
N GLY A 86 20.84 -8.49 -25.77
CA GLY A 86 19.51 -8.73 -25.22
C GLY A 86 19.55 -9.13 -23.73
N ARG A 87 20.49 -10.03 -23.36
CA ARG A 87 20.72 -10.41 -21.96
C ARG A 87 21.24 -9.24 -21.13
N ALA A 88 22.20 -8.48 -21.64
CA ALA A 88 22.77 -7.31 -20.98
C ALA A 88 21.71 -6.22 -20.73
N MET A 89 20.85 -5.92 -21.71
CA MET A 89 19.74 -4.97 -21.54
C MET A 89 18.75 -5.44 -20.47
N LYS A 90 18.40 -6.73 -20.46
CA LYS A 90 17.48 -7.28 -19.47
C LYS A 90 18.08 -7.23 -18.06
N SER A 91 19.37 -7.54 -17.91
CA SER A 91 20.09 -7.41 -16.64
C SER A 91 20.08 -5.96 -16.17
N ALA A 92 20.50 -5.02 -17.02
CA ALA A 92 20.55 -3.60 -16.67
C ALA A 92 19.17 -3.04 -16.27
N ALA A 93 18.09 -3.48 -16.93
CA ALA A 93 16.73 -3.08 -16.57
C ALA A 93 16.31 -3.63 -15.19
N ASN A 94 16.64 -4.89 -14.89
CA ASN A 94 16.37 -5.49 -13.59
C ASN A 94 17.16 -4.80 -12.47
N ASP A 95 18.43 -4.48 -12.74
CA ASP A 95 19.31 -3.79 -11.79
C ASP A 95 18.83 -2.38 -11.49
N GLU A 96 18.39 -1.62 -12.52
CA GLU A 96 17.79 -0.30 -12.32
C GLU A 96 16.49 -0.39 -11.54
N GLN A 97 15.61 -1.36 -11.85
CA GLN A 97 14.37 -1.55 -11.10
C GLN A 97 14.63 -1.87 -9.63
N ALA A 98 15.58 -2.77 -9.35
CA ALA A 98 15.95 -3.13 -7.99
C ALA A 98 16.57 -1.93 -7.24
N ALA A 99 17.41 -1.14 -7.92
CA ALA A 99 17.99 0.08 -7.35
C ALA A 99 16.93 1.15 -7.07
N ALA A 100 15.96 1.34 -7.98
CA ALA A 100 14.86 2.27 -7.81
C ALA A 100 13.99 1.91 -6.59
N VAL A 101 13.67 0.62 -6.40
CA VAL A 101 12.92 0.15 -5.22
C VAL A 101 13.69 0.44 -3.92
N ARG A 102 14.99 0.12 -3.87
CA ARG A 102 15.84 0.42 -2.70
C ARG A 102 15.91 1.92 -2.40
N CYS A 103 16.03 2.73 -3.45
CA CYS A 103 16.04 4.19 -3.36
C CYS A 103 14.72 4.70 -2.78
N GLN A 104 13.58 4.25 -3.30
CA GLN A 104 12.25 4.63 -2.81
C GLN A 104 12.02 4.24 -1.35
N GLN A 105 12.47 3.04 -0.95
CA GLN A 105 12.41 2.60 0.44
C GLN A 105 13.21 3.53 1.35
N ARG A 106 14.46 3.85 1.00
CA ARG A 106 15.30 4.80 1.77
C ARG A 106 14.65 6.18 1.87
N VAL A 107 14.13 6.72 0.75
CA VAL A 107 13.42 8.01 0.72
C VAL A 107 12.20 7.98 1.64
N SER A 108 11.42 6.90 1.65
CA SER A 108 10.23 6.80 2.51
C SER A 108 10.57 6.79 4.01
N VAL A 109 11.66 6.10 4.38
CA VAL A 109 12.16 6.04 5.76
C VAL A 109 12.66 7.41 6.20
N LEU A 110 13.49 8.06 5.38
CA LEU A 110 14.00 9.40 5.66
C LEU A 110 12.90 10.45 5.73
N SER A 111 11.89 10.36 4.87
CA SER A 111 10.73 11.26 4.89
C SER A 111 9.95 11.14 6.20
N ARG A 112 9.81 9.92 6.75
CA ARG A 112 9.21 9.70 8.07
C ARG A 112 10.07 10.30 9.18
N THR A 113 11.39 10.13 9.11
CA THR A 113 12.34 10.73 10.07
C THR A 113 12.27 12.26 10.04
N VAL A 114 12.21 12.87 8.85
CA VAL A 114 12.01 14.32 8.67
C VAL A 114 10.70 14.78 9.32
N ALA A 115 9.59 14.08 9.07
CA ALA A 115 8.30 14.42 9.66
C ALA A 115 8.33 14.33 11.20
N THR A 116 8.97 13.31 11.77
CA THR A 116 9.15 13.18 13.23
C THR A 116 9.94 14.35 13.81
N HIS A 117 11.08 14.71 13.20
CA HIS A 117 11.87 15.84 13.67
C HIS A 117 11.12 17.17 13.52
N GLN A 118 10.39 17.38 12.42
CA GLN A 118 9.54 18.55 12.25
C GLN A 118 8.43 18.64 13.29
N ALA A 119 7.79 17.51 13.66
CA ALA A 119 6.79 17.47 14.72
C ALA A 119 7.38 17.87 16.08
N THR A 120 8.59 17.42 16.40
CA THR A 120 9.30 17.86 17.62
C THR A 120 9.61 19.36 17.58
N LEU A 121 10.08 19.88 16.45
CA LEU A 121 10.39 21.30 16.29
C LEU A 121 9.14 22.19 16.28
N ALA A 122 7.98 21.70 15.82
CA ALA A 122 6.71 22.40 15.91
C ALA A 122 6.27 22.63 17.37
N ARG A 123 6.72 21.76 18.29
CA ARG A 123 6.46 21.89 19.74
C ARG A 123 7.55 22.69 20.47
N ARG A 124 8.50 23.31 19.75
CA ARG A 124 9.66 24.02 20.33
C ARG A 124 9.28 25.05 21.38
N GLU A 125 8.34 25.94 21.09
CA GLU A 125 7.95 26.99 22.02
C GLU A 125 7.34 26.41 23.30
N ALA A 126 6.51 25.37 23.17
CA ALA A 126 5.92 24.68 24.31
C ALA A 126 7.00 24.00 25.18
N ILE A 127 8.00 23.37 24.56
CA ILE A 127 9.12 22.71 25.26
C ILE A 127 10.01 23.72 25.97
N LEU A 128 10.35 24.83 25.31
CA LEU A 128 11.17 25.90 25.91
C LEU A 128 10.43 26.62 27.04
N GLY A 129 9.12 26.84 26.90
CA GLY A 129 8.27 27.45 27.92
C GLY A 129 7.89 26.51 29.08
N ALA A 130 8.20 25.20 28.98
CA ALA A 130 7.82 24.22 29.99
C ALA A 130 8.45 24.48 31.36
N ALA A 131 9.68 25.01 31.40
CA ALA A 131 10.35 25.37 32.65
C ALA A 131 9.61 26.50 33.39
N ALA A 132 9.18 27.55 32.68
CA ALA A 132 8.41 28.63 33.26
C ALA A 132 7.04 28.14 33.78
N LYS A 133 6.37 27.25 33.03
CA LYS A 133 5.11 26.63 33.48
C LYS A 133 5.29 25.76 34.72
N ARG A 134 6.45 25.11 34.86
CA ARG A 134 6.80 24.33 36.06
C ARG A 134 6.90 25.24 37.28
N GLU A 135 7.67 26.32 37.17
CA GLU A 135 7.82 27.32 38.24
C GLU A 135 6.48 27.96 38.62
N GLU A 136 5.66 28.32 37.63
CA GLU A 136 4.31 28.86 37.85
C GLU A 136 3.41 27.87 38.61
N ALA A 137 3.43 26.58 38.22
CA ALA A 137 2.68 25.53 38.89
C ALA A 137 3.18 25.27 40.32
N GLU A 138 4.49 25.26 40.56
CA GLU A 138 5.08 25.13 41.90
C GLU A 138 4.64 26.27 42.82
N LEU A 139 4.70 27.52 42.33
CA LEU A 139 4.24 28.69 43.08
C LEU A 139 2.73 28.64 43.35
N ALA A 140 1.93 28.20 42.38
CA ALA A 140 0.49 28.06 42.56
C ALA A 140 0.13 26.97 43.59
N ILE A 141 0.83 25.81 43.56
CA ILE A 141 0.66 24.73 44.54
C ILE A 141 0.98 25.25 45.94
N ALA A 142 2.13 25.92 46.11
CA ALA A 142 2.52 26.47 47.40
C ALA A 142 1.49 27.47 47.95
N ARG A 143 0.86 28.28 47.09
CA ARG A 143 -0.21 29.21 47.47
C ARG A 143 -1.47 28.50 47.94
N GLU A 144 -1.91 27.45 47.24
CA GLU A 144 -3.10 26.69 47.64
C GLU A 144 -2.84 25.84 48.90
N GLU A 145 -1.66 25.23 49.03
CA GLU A 145 -1.25 24.50 50.24
C GLU A 145 -1.15 25.41 51.47
N ALA A 146 -0.69 26.65 51.32
CA ALA A 146 -0.66 27.62 52.40
C ALA A 146 -2.05 27.99 52.95
N ARG A 147 -3.12 27.84 52.15
CA ARG A 147 -4.51 28.07 52.59
C ARG A 147 -5.10 26.89 53.36
N PHE A 148 -4.49 25.71 53.26
CA PHE A 148 -5.03 24.50 53.88
C PHE A 148 -4.94 24.53 55.41
N ALA A 149 -3.78 24.92 55.95
CA ALA A 149 -3.56 24.99 57.40
C ALA A 149 -4.52 25.94 58.16
N PRO A 150 -4.76 27.20 57.74
CA PRO A 150 -5.73 28.05 58.41
C PRO A 150 -7.16 27.51 58.29
N LEU A 151 -7.54 26.97 57.13
CA LEU A 151 -8.87 26.41 56.92
C LEU A 151 -9.13 25.18 57.80
N GLN A 152 -8.13 24.32 58.00
CA GLN A 152 -8.24 23.20 58.93
C GLN A 152 -8.44 23.65 60.38
N ARG A 153 -7.78 24.74 60.81
CA ARG A 153 -7.99 25.31 62.15
C ARG A 153 -9.40 25.87 62.29
N ASP A 154 -9.88 26.62 61.30
CA ASP A 154 -11.25 27.16 61.30
C ASP A 154 -12.31 26.04 61.38
N ILE A 155 -12.11 24.95 60.64
CA ILE A 155 -12.99 23.77 60.69
C ILE A 155 -12.97 23.15 62.08
N ALA A 156 -11.79 22.94 62.67
CA ALA A 156 -11.66 22.37 64.02
C ALA A 156 -12.37 23.24 65.08
N ASP A 157 -12.22 24.56 65.01
CA ASP A 157 -12.89 25.49 65.92
C ASP A 157 -14.42 25.47 65.77
N LEU A 158 -14.91 25.40 64.52
CA LEU A 158 -16.35 25.25 64.22
C LEU A 158 -16.91 23.89 64.65
N GLU A 159 -16.11 22.83 64.61
CA GLU A 159 -16.51 21.50 65.11
C GLU A 159 -16.72 21.50 66.63
N VAL A 160 -15.86 22.18 67.38
CA VAL A 160 -16.03 22.37 68.83
C VAL A 160 -17.33 23.16 69.12
N LYS A 161 -17.60 24.22 68.35
CA LYS A 161 -18.84 25.00 68.46
C LYS A 161 -20.09 24.21 68.09
N ARG A 162 -19.99 23.31 67.10
CA ARG A 162 -21.08 22.41 66.72
C ARG A 162 -21.36 21.37 67.80
N ALA A 163 -20.32 20.82 68.42
CA ALA A 163 -20.48 19.88 69.54
C ALA A 163 -21.21 20.55 70.71
N THR A 164 -20.81 21.77 71.08
CA THR A 164 -21.48 22.55 72.13
C THR A 164 -22.93 22.89 71.78
N LEU A 165 -23.23 23.30 70.53
CA LEU A 165 -24.62 23.49 70.08
C LEU A 165 -25.43 22.19 70.21
N THR A 166 -24.88 21.05 69.79
CA THR A 166 -25.56 19.76 69.87
C THR A 166 -25.89 19.38 71.33
N THR A 167 -24.97 19.66 72.26
CA THR A 167 -25.22 19.48 73.69
C THR A 167 -26.32 20.43 74.19
N LEU A 168 -26.28 21.71 73.81
CA LEU A 168 -27.30 22.69 74.19
C LEU A 168 -28.68 22.31 73.65
N ASP A 169 -28.80 21.88 72.39
CA ASP A 169 -30.05 21.44 71.78
C ASP A 169 -30.65 20.22 72.50
N ALA A 170 -29.81 19.26 72.89
CA ALA A 170 -30.23 18.13 73.70
C ALA A 170 -30.76 18.57 75.08
N THR A 171 -30.05 19.50 75.75
CA THR A 171 -30.51 20.05 77.03
C THR A 171 -31.80 20.86 76.91
N LEU A 172 -31.94 21.69 75.86
CA LEU A 172 -33.14 22.47 75.59
C LEU A 172 -34.35 21.56 75.31
N SER A 173 -34.15 20.50 74.54
CA SER A 173 -35.18 19.48 74.30
C SER A 173 -35.60 18.77 75.59
N GLY A 174 -34.62 18.43 76.44
CA GLY A 174 -34.87 17.87 77.78
C GLY A 174 -35.65 18.81 78.69
N LEU A 175 -35.22 20.08 78.80
CA LEU A 175 -35.90 21.12 79.56
C LEU A 175 -37.30 21.42 79.03
N MET A 176 -37.49 21.39 77.71
CA MET A 176 -38.80 21.56 77.08
C MET A 176 -39.74 20.41 77.47
N ASN A 177 -39.28 19.15 77.42
CA ASN A 177 -40.08 17.98 77.82
C ASN A 177 -40.40 17.96 79.32
N GLN A 178 -39.43 18.33 80.17
CA GLN A 178 -39.67 18.46 81.61
C GLN A 178 -40.61 19.64 81.92
N GLY A 179 -40.47 20.74 81.18
CA GLY A 179 -41.30 21.92 81.30
C GLY A 179 -42.75 21.67 80.90
N THR A 180 -43.00 20.98 79.79
CA THR A 180 -44.36 20.63 79.34
C THR A 180 -45.05 19.69 80.32
N THR A 181 -44.36 18.65 80.79
CA THR A 181 -44.90 17.69 81.76
C THR A 181 -45.21 18.34 83.11
N LYS A 182 -44.29 19.12 83.67
CA LYS A 182 -44.53 19.84 84.94
C LYS A 182 -45.56 20.96 84.82
N ALA A 183 -45.62 21.66 83.69
CA ALA A 183 -46.65 22.67 83.46
C ALA A 183 -48.05 22.05 83.38
N ALA A 184 -48.21 20.92 82.69
CA ALA A 184 -49.48 20.18 82.64
C ALA A 184 -49.89 19.64 84.02
N TYR A 185 -48.92 19.15 84.81
CA TYR A 185 -49.16 18.71 86.19
C TYR A 185 -49.56 19.88 87.10
N PHE A 186 -48.87 21.02 87.00
CA PHE A 186 -49.22 22.25 87.70
C PHE A 186 -50.64 22.72 87.34
N GLU A 187 -51.02 22.70 86.06
CA GLU A 187 -52.37 23.07 85.62
C GLU A 187 -53.43 22.15 86.22
N THR A 188 -53.15 20.85 86.28
CA THR A 188 -54.03 19.85 86.90
C THR A 188 -54.20 20.11 88.41
N LEU A 189 -53.11 20.33 89.13
CA LEU A 189 -53.13 20.68 90.56
C LEU A 189 -53.81 22.02 90.81
N SER A 190 -53.60 23.01 89.95
CA SER A 190 -54.24 24.33 90.06
C SER A 190 -55.76 24.24 89.87
N LYS A 191 -56.25 23.39 88.96
CA LYS A 191 -57.69 23.12 88.79
C LYS A 191 -58.28 22.42 90.02
N GLN A 192 -57.56 21.46 90.60
CA GLN A 192 -57.96 20.79 91.85
C GLN A 192 -57.95 21.75 93.05
N ALA A 193 -56.98 22.65 93.13
CA ALA A 193 -56.86 23.68 94.16
C ALA A 193 -57.93 24.76 94.04
N ALA A 194 -58.38 25.11 92.82
CA ALA A 194 -59.42 26.11 92.59
C ALA A 194 -60.77 25.72 93.23
N VAL A 195 -61.00 24.43 93.48
CA VAL A 195 -62.18 23.94 94.21
C VAL A 195 -62.24 24.54 95.62
N VAL A 196 -61.09 24.81 96.27
CA VAL A 196 -61.04 25.45 97.60
C VAL A 196 -61.76 26.80 97.59
N ASP A 197 -61.53 27.60 96.55
CA ASP A 197 -62.01 28.98 96.46
C ASP A 197 -63.46 29.06 95.87
N GLN A 198 -64.04 27.92 95.47
CA GLN A 198 -65.38 27.82 94.88
C GLN A 198 -66.44 27.27 95.85
N VAL A 199 -66.07 26.87 97.07
CA VAL A 199 -67.01 26.29 98.05
C VAL A 199 -67.69 27.38 98.88
N PRO A 200 -69.01 27.30 99.17
CA PRO A 200 -69.75 28.36 99.88
C PRO A 200 -69.26 28.69 101.29
N CYS A 201 -68.46 27.82 101.92
CA CYS A 201 -67.94 28.03 103.27
C CYS A 201 -66.62 28.82 103.32
N VAL A 202 -66.11 29.32 102.18
CA VAL A 202 -64.89 30.16 102.11
C VAL A 202 -65.00 31.34 103.08
N GLY A 203 -64.01 31.50 103.97
CA GLY A 203 -63.96 32.57 104.98
C GLY A 203 -64.56 32.22 106.35
N HIS A 204 -65.14 31.03 106.54
CA HIS A 204 -65.59 30.54 107.85
C HIS A 204 -64.52 29.68 108.55
N SER A 205 -64.52 29.67 109.89
CA SER A 205 -63.54 28.94 110.71
C SER A 205 -63.48 27.43 110.41
N MET A 206 -64.61 26.83 109.98
CA MET A 206 -64.69 25.42 109.60
C MET A 206 -64.09 25.12 108.22
N HIS A 207 -63.85 26.12 107.38
CA HIS A 207 -63.32 25.97 106.02
C HIS A 207 -61.90 25.40 106.01
N ALA A 208 -61.04 25.89 106.92
CA ALA A 208 -59.64 25.48 107.03
C ALA A 208 -59.46 24.06 107.62
N GLN A 209 -60.50 23.47 108.22
CA GLN A 209 -60.47 22.15 108.86
C GLN A 209 -61.37 21.13 108.16
N CYS A 210 -61.96 21.47 107.01
CA CYS A 210 -62.92 20.62 106.31
C CYS A 210 -62.21 19.40 105.68
N PRO A 211 -62.53 18.15 106.10
CA PRO A 211 -61.88 16.95 105.56
C PRO A 211 -62.19 16.72 104.07
N LEU A 212 -63.32 17.25 103.56
CA LEU A 212 -63.67 17.20 102.14
C LEU A 212 -62.79 18.11 101.26
N LEU A 213 -62.12 19.10 101.86
CA LEU A 213 -61.20 20.02 101.19
C LEU A 213 -59.72 19.68 101.43
N ALA A 214 -59.41 18.66 102.22
CA ALA A 214 -58.04 18.28 102.56
C ALA A 214 -57.18 17.99 101.32
N GLN A 215 -57.74 17.30 100.31
CA GLN A 215 -57.06 17.04 99.03
C GLN A 215 -56.85 18.32 98.22
N ALA A 216 -57.78 19.28 98.28
CA ALA A 216 -57.69 20.53 97.54
C ALA A 216 -56.70 21.53 98.20
N PHE A 217 -56.61 21.55 99.54
CA PHE A 217 -55.55 22.27 100.26
C PHE A 217 -54.16 21.67 100.01
N LEU A 218 -54.05 20.34 99.96
CA LEU A 218 -52.81 19.65 99.64
C LEU A 218 -52.40 19.89 98.18
N ALA A 219 -53.35 19.87 97.24
CA ALA A 219 -53.13 20.24 95.85
C ALA A 219 -52.71 21.72 95.71
N LYS A 220 -53.27 22.64 96.50
CA LYS A 220 -52.88 24.06 96.53
C LYS A 220 -51.43 24.26 96.99
N ALA A 221 -51.02 23.57 98.06
CA ALA A 221 -49.64 23.59 98.54
C ALA A 221 -48.65 23.00 97.51
N GLN A 222 -49.01 21.87 96.88
CA GLN A 222 -48.19 21.26 95.83
C GLN A 222 -48.16 22.08 94.54
N ALA A 223 -49.25 22.77 94.19
CA ALA A 223 -49.32 23.66 93.04
C ALA A 223 -48.31 24.81 93.17
N GLU A 224 -48.18 25.45 94.33
CA GLU A 224 -47.19 26.52 94.53
C GLU A 224 -45.74 26.01 94.39
N VAL A 225 -45.44 24.80 94.86
CA VAL A 225 -44.12 24.16 94.64
C VAL A 225 -43.86 23.92 93.15
N GLN A 226 -44.87 23.41 92.42
CA GLN A 226 -44.74 23.21 90.97
C GLN A 226 -44.68 24.53 90.21
N ARG A 227 -45.34 25.59 90.67
CA ARG A 227 -45.30 26.94 90.08
C ARG A 227 -43.87 27.49 90.06
N VAL A 228 -43.17 27.38 91.19
CA VAL A 228 -41.76 27.79 91.30
C VAL A 228 -40.87 26.89 90.42
N SER A 229 -41.10 25.57 90.42
CA SER A 229 -40.33 24.65 89.57
C SER A 229 -40.49 24.94 88.07
N VAL A 230 -41.70 25.24 87.60
CA VAL A 230 -41.98 25.62 86.20
C VAL A 230 -41.36 26.98 85.87
N ALA A 231 -41.40 27.94 86.80
CA ALA A 231 -40.74 29.23 86.61
C ALA A 231 -39.21 29.09 86.46
N ASN A 232 -38.58 28.26 87.30
CA ASN A 232 -37.15 27.97 87.22
C ASN A 232 -36.78 27.27 85.89
N LEU A 233 -37.55 26.25 85.47
CA LEU A 233 -37.32 25.57 84.18
C LEU A 233 -37.47 26.53 82.99
N ARG A 234 -38.42 27.48 83.05
CA ARG A 234 -38.57 28.52 82.03
C ARG A 234 -37.39 29.49 82.01
N ALA A 235 -36.84 29.83 83.17
CA ALA A 235 -35.66 30.70 83.27
C ALA A 235 -34.41 30.00 82.70
N GLU A 236 -34.14 28.75 83.11
CA GLU A 236 -33.05 27.92 82.60
C GLU A 236 -33.17 27.69 81.09
N TYR A 237 -34.37 27.38 80.58
CA TYR A 237 -34.61 27.24 79.16
C TYR A 237 -34.29 28.52 78.38
N ARG A 238 -34.71 29.69 78.89
CA ARG A 238 -34.37 30.99 78.26
C ARG A 238 -32.88 31.23 78.25
N GLU A 239 -32.20 30.97 79.37
CA GLU A 239 -30.75 31.14 79.47
C GLU A 239 -30.02 30.25 78.45
N LYS A 240 -30.33 28.94 78.42
CA LYS A 240 -29.73 28.00 77.45
C LYS A 240 -30.08 28.34 76.01
N LYS A 241 -31.28 28.86 75.75
CA LYS A 241 -31.69 29.31 74.41
C LYS A 241 -30.87 30.52 73.96
N THR A 242 -30.63 31.50 74.84
CA THR A 242 -29.77 32.65 74.53
C THR A 242 -28.32 32.25 74.28
N GLN A 243 -27.84 31.17 74.91
CA GLN A 243 -26.50 30.60 74.65
C GLN A 243 -26.43 29.85 73.31
N ALA A 244 -27.53 29.23 72.86
CA ALA A 244 -27.61 28.46 71.61
C ALA A 244 -27.83 29.33 70.36
N GLU A 245 -28.60 30.42 70.48
CA GLU A 245 -28.90 31.35 69.37
C GLU A 245 -27.68 31.85 68.57
N PRO A 246 -26.57 32.32 69.18
CA PRO A 246 -25.39 32.74 68.41
C PRO A 246 -24.69 31.59 67.68
N LEU A 247 -24.88 30.34 68.12
CA LEU A 247 -24.27 29.16 67.50
C LEU A 247 -25.11 28.58 66.35
N ALA A 248 -26.34 29.04 66.13
CA ALA A 248 -27.26 28.48 65.14
C ALA A 248 -26.71 28.48 63.69
N ARG A 249 -25.77 29.38 63.36
CA ARG A 249 -25.15 29.47 62.02
C ARG A 249 -23.97 28.54 61.81
N VAL A 250 -23.37 28.02 62.90
CA VAL A 250 -22.17 27.17 62.88
C VAL A 250 -22.30 25.95 61.97
N PRO A 251 -23.43 25.22 61.89
CA PRO A 251 -23.56 24.07 61.00
C PRO A 251 -23.44 24.45 59.51
N ALA A 252 -24.00 25.59 59.11
CA ALA A 252 -23.92 26.08 57.73
C ALA A 252 -22.51 26.58 57.40
N GLU A 253 -21.87 27.32 58.32
CA GLU A 253 -20.49 27.79 58.19
C GLU A 253 -19.50 26.62 58.08
N LEU A 254 -19.65 25.58 58.91
CA LEU A 254 -18.83 24.37 58.85
C LEU A 254 -19.00 23.62 57.52
N ALA A 255 -20.23 23.51 57.01
CA ALA A 255 -20.50 22.90 55.71
C ALA A 255 -19.82 23.68 54.58
N ALA A 256 -19.93 25.01 54.59
CA ALA A 256 -19.26 25.88 53.62
C ALA A 256 -17.73 25.74 53.67
N LYS A 257 -17.14 25.72 54.86
CA LYS A 257 -15.68 25.57 55.03
C LYS A 257 -15.16 24.21 54.59
N ARG A 258 -15.92 23.13 54.80
CA ARG A 258 -15.60 21.79 54.27
C ARG A 258 -15.65 21.73 52.75
N VAL A 259 -16.60 22.42 52.12
CA VAL A 259 -16.66 22.54 50.65
C VAL A 259 -15.48 23.34 50.12
N GLU A 260 -15.12 24.45 50.77
CA GLU A 260 -13.91 25.23 50.46
C GLU A 260 -12.64 24.36 50.54
N MET A 261 -12.55 23.50 51.55
CA MET A 261 -11.41 22.59 51.73
C MET A 261 -11.31 21.58 50.58
N LEU A 262 -12.43 20.99 50.18
CA LEU A 262 -12.48 20.08 49.02
C LEU A 262 -12.05 20.79 47.73
N ALA A 263 -12.53 22.02 47.51
CA ALA A 263 -12.17 22.81 46.33
C ALA A 263 -10.65 23.10 46.28
N ILE A 264 -10.02 23.44 47.40
CA ILE A 264 -8.57 23.64 47.48
C ILE A 264 -7.82 22.33 47.20
N THR A 265 -8.28 21.20 47.74
CA THR A 265 -7.64 19.90 47.47
C THR A 265 -7.72 19.50 45.99
N ASP A 266 -8.87 19.75 45.35
CA ASP A 266 -9.06 19.48 43.93
C ASP A 266 -8.19 20.40 43.05
N ALA A 267 -8.11 21.68 43.40
CA ALA A 267 -7.25 22.65 42.72
C ALA A 267 -5.76 22.24 42.84
N ALA A 268 -5.29 21.88 44.04
CA ALA A 268 -3.93 21.40 44.25
C ALA A 268 -3.65 20.11 43.45
N ALA A 269 -4.61 19.19 43.37
CA ALA A 269 -4.47 17.97 42.56
C ALA A 269 -4.42 18.26 41.04
N GLN A 270 -5.17 19.25 40.56
CA GLN A 270 -5.09 19.70 39.16
C GLN A 270 -3.73 20.36 38.88
N LEU A 271 -3.25 21.23 39.76
CA LEU A 271 -1.96 21.88 39.63
C LEU A 271 -0.80 20.88 39.67
N ARG A 272 -0.86 19.85 40.53
CA ARG A 272 0.14 18.76 40.54
C ARG A 272 0.17 17.98 39.23
N ARG A 273 -0.99 17.72 38.60
CA ARG A 273 -1.06 17.12 37.26
C ARG A 273 -0.43 18.02 36.20
N ALA A 274 -0.70 19.33 36.26
CA ALA A 274 -0.09 20.31 35.36
C ALA A 274 1.44 20.39 35.55
N LEU A 275 1.90 20.32 36.80
CA LEU A 275 3.32 20.29 37.15
C LEU A 275 4.02 19.07 36.54
N LEU A 276 3.44 17.88 36.68
CA LEU A 276 3.97 16.64 36.09
C LEU A 276 4.04 16.75 34.56
N ALA A 277 2.97 17.23 33.91
CA ALA A 277 2.95 17.42 32.46
C ALA A 277 4.00 18.44 31.98
N ALA A 278 4.21 19.53 32.74
CA ALA A 278 5.24 20.51 32.45
C ALA A 278 6.66 19.93 32.65
N ALA A 279 6.86 19.10 33.67
CA ALA A 279 8.13 18.42 33.92
C ALA A 279 8.48 17.41 32.82
N GLU A 280 7.50 16.59 32.39
CA GLU A 280 7.66 15.67 31.26
C GLU A 280 8.00 16.42 29.97
N LEU A 281 7.31 17.53 29.70
CA LEU A 281 7.58 18.35 28.53
C LEU A 281 8.97 19.00 28.59
N ALA A 282 9.38 19.51 29.75
CA ALA A 282 10.72 20.06 29.95
C ALA A 282 11.83 19.00 29.76
N ALA A 283 11.58 17.75 30.15
CA ALA A 283 12.50 16.63 29.94
C ALA A 283 12.77 16.33 28.45
N THR A 284 11.87 16.75 27.54
CA THR A 284 12.07 16.60 26.08
C THR A 284 12.98 17.66 25.46
N LYS A 285 13.49 18.63 26.23
CA LYS A 285 14.37 19.69 25.72
C LYS A 285 15.60 19.19 24.93
N PRO A 286 16.33 18.13 25.34
CA PRO A 286 17.45 17.59 24.56
C PRO A 286 17.03 17.07 23.17
N LEU A 287 15.76 16.68 23.00
CA LEU A 287 15.24 16.23 21.71
C LEU A 287 15.11 17.37 20.70
N LEU A 288 15.10 18.64 21.14
CA LEU A 288 15.10 19.78 20.22
C LEU A 288 16.42 19.87 19.45
N ASP A 289 17.55 19.78 20.15
CA ASP A 289 18.87 19.84 19.52
C ASP A 289 19.10 18.61 18.62
N ALA A 290 18.68 17.43 19.08
CA ALA A 290 18.68 16.21 18.28
C ALA A 290 17.75 16.32 17.05
N ALA A 291 16.60 16.99 17.16
CA ALA A 291 15.70 17.19 16.04
C ALA A 291 16.25 18.20 15.02
N VAL A 292 16.95 19.25 15.46
CA VAL A 292 17.62 20.20 14.54
C VAL A 292 18.75 19.51 13.77
N SER A 293 19.63 18.80 14.46
CA SER A 293 20.76 18.11 13.82
C SER A 293 20.29 16.95 12.94
N GLY A 294 19.33 16.15 13.43
CA GLY A 294 18.71 15.04 12.70
C GLY A 294 17.95 15.51 11.46
N LEU A 295 17.22 16.62 11.53
CA LEU A 295 16.54 17.18 10.35
C LEU A 295 17.54 17.63 9.29
N LYS A 296 18.62 18.31 9.68
CA LYS A 296 19.69 18.72 8.74
C LYS A 296 20.35 17.51 8.09
N ALA A 297 20.68 16.48 8.87
CA ALA A 297 21.28 15.25 8.37
C ALA A 297 20.34 14.51 7.41
N ALA A 298 19.07 14.32 7.78
CA ALA A 298 18.09 13.64 6.94
C ALA A 298 17.81 14.39 5.63
N GLN A 299 17.76 15.73 5.67
CA GLN A 299 17.62 16.55 4.46
C GLN A 299 18.85 16.49 3.56
N ALA A 300 20.06 16.45 4.13
CA ALA A 300 21.29 16.26 3.36
C ALA A 300 21.33 14.88 2.70
N GLU A 301 20.94 13.83 3.42
CA GLU A 301 20.88 12.47 2.86
C GLU A 301 19.82 12.36 1.77
N LEU A 302 18.64 12.99 1.93
CA LEU A 302 17.62 13.02 0.87
C LEU A 302 18.17 13.66 -0.41
N ARG A 303 18.90 14.77 -0.32
CA ARG A 303 19.54 15.40 -1.49
C ARG A 303 20.58 14.47 -2.13
N SER A 304 21.44 13.85 -1.33
CA SER A 304 22.42 12.88 -1.81
C SER A 304 21.76 11.72 -2.56
N ILE A 305 20.66 11.19 -2.03
CA ILE A 305 19.91 10.09 -2.68
C ILE A 305 19.28 10.55 -4.00
N THR A 306 18.76 11.78 -4.06
CA THR A 306 18.23 12.35 -5.30
C THR A 306 19.34 12.48 -6.34
N GLU A 307 20.48 13.06 -5.99
CA GLU A 307 21.63 13.22 -6.87
C GLU A 307 22.17 11.85 -7.36
N GLU A 308 22.31 10.88 -6.45
CA GLU A 308 22.70 9.50 -6.79
C GLU A 308 21.69 8.83 -7.72
N SER A 309 20.39 9.02 -7.48
CA SER A 309 19.33 8.45 -8.32
C SER A 309 19.34 9.07 -9.72
N ASP A 310 19.48 10.38 -9.82
CA ASP A 310 19.53 11.10 -11.10
C ASP A 310 20.76 10.67 -11.92
N ALA A 311 21.93 10.59 -11.28
CA ALA A 311 23.16 10.09 -11.91
C ALA A 311 23.03 8.63 -12.38
N ARG A 312 22.45 7.77 -11.52
CA ARG A 312 22.20 6.35 -11.85
C ARG A 312 21.26 6.22 -13.04
N THR A 313 20.12 6.91 -13.02
CA THR A 313 19.13 6.86 -14.10
C THR A 313 19.71 7.43 -15.40
N ALA A 314 20.47 8.53 -15.35
CA ALA A 314 21.17 9.06 -16.53
C ALA A 314 22.14 8.04 -17.14
N LYS A 315 22.94 7.36 -16.31
CA LYS A 315 23.85 6.30 -16.75
C LYS A 315 23.08 5.14 -17.40
N TYR A 316 22.00 4.66 -16.77
CA TYR A 316 21.16 3.60 -17.32
C TYR A 316 20.57 3.99 -18.69
N GLN A 317 20.05 5.21 -18.83
CA GLN A 317 19.49 5.67 -20.11
C GLN A 317 20.56 5.76 -21.22
N SER A 318 21.76 6.24 -20.88
CA SER A 318 22.90 6.27 -21.80
C SER A 318 23.31 4.87 -22.26
N GLU A 319 23.44 3.91 -21.32
CA GLU A 319 23.79 2.53 -21.64
C GLU A 319 22.71 1.83 -22.47
N LYS A 320 21.43 2.05 -22.13
CA LYS A 320 20.29 1.58 -22.91
C LYS A 320 20.31 2.13 -24.34
N ALA A 321 20.55 3.42 -24.51
CA ALA A 321 20.65 4.05 -25.83
C ALA A 321 21.81 3.45 -26.64
N ARG A 322 22.99 3.26 -26.02
CA ARG A 322 24.15 2.61 -26.66
C ARG A 322 23.82 1.19 -27.14
N MET A 323 23.25 0.35 -26.26
CA MET A 323 22.89 -1.03 -26.61
C MET A 323 21.80 -1.09 -27.69
N THR A 324 20.83 -0.17 -27.66
CA THR A 324 19.78 -0.08 -28.69
C THR A 324 20.36 0.31 -30.05
N ALA A 325 21.31 1.24 -30.08
CA ALA A 325 22.01 1.62 -31.29
C ALA A 325 22.87 0.48 -31.86
N GLU A 326 23.54 -0.29 -31.00
CA GLU A 326 24.28 -1.49 -31.41
C GLU A 326 23.37 -2.56 -32.00
N LEU A 327 22.20 -2.81 -31.40
CA LEU A 327 21.21 -3.73 -31.95
C LEU A 327 20.71 -3.28 -33.33
N ALA A 328 20.42 -1.99 -33.50
CA ALA A 328 20.01 -1.46 -34.80
C ALA A 328 21.09 -1.65 -35.87
N ARG A 329 22.37 -1.45 -35.53
CA ARG A 329 23.51 -1.72 -36.43
C ARG A 329 23.60 -3.20 -36.80
N ILE A 330 23.45 -4.10 -35.82
CA ILE A 330 23.42 -5.55 -36.06
C ILE A 330 22.27 -5.92 -37.01
N THR A 331 21.06 -5.40 -36.78
CA THR A 331 19.91 -5.65 -37.66
C THR A 331 20.17 -5.18 -39.09
N GLN A 332 20.78 -4.00 -39.27
CA GLN A 332 21.15 -3.50 -40.59
C GLN A 332 22.21 -4.39 -41.26
N GLU A 333 23.23 -4.82 -40.51
CA GLU A 333 24.30 -5.69 -41.03
C GLU A 333 23.76 -7.07 -41.42
N VAL A 334 22.88 -7.65 -40.61
CA VAL A 334 22.17 -8.90 -40.93
C VAL A 334 21.36 -8.75 -42.22
N GLY A 335 20.62 -7.65 -42.38
CA GLY A 335 19.87 -7.37 -43.62
C GLY A 335 20.77 -7.26 -44.85
N ARG A 336 21.97 -6.65 -44.72
CA ARG A 336 22.94 -6.55 -45.81
C ARG A 336 23.53 -7.90 -46.18
N LEU A 337 23.86 -8.74 -45.20
CA LEU A 337 24.45 -10.07 -45.43
C LEU A 337 23.43 -11.04 -46.03
N ALA A 338 22.16 -10.96 -45.63
CA ALA A 338 21.09 -11.79 -46.20
C ALA A 338 20.87 -11.55 -47.71
N ALA A 339 21.18 -10.36 -48.23
CA ALA A 339 21.06 -10.04 -49.65
C ALA A 339 22.14 -10.70 -50.54
N VAL A 340 23.20 -11.27 -49.95
CA VAL A 340 24.35 -11.86 -50.66
C VAL A 340 24.26 -13.39 -50.75
N ASP A 341 23.26 -14.01 -50.13
CA ASP A 341 23.09 -15.46 -50.13
C ASP A 341 22.70 -16.00 -51.52
N VAL A 342 23.63 -16.71 -52.16
CA VAL A 342 23.46 -17.33 -53.49
C VAL A 342 23.08 -18.81 -53.42
N THR A 343 22.91 -19.37 -52.22
CA THR A 343 22.78 -20.82 -51.99
C THR A 343 21.57 -21.41 -52.72
N ALA A 344 20.41 -20.74 -52.64
CA ALA A 344 19.20 -21.18 -53.34
C ALA A 344 19.32 -21.09 -54.87
N ALA A 345 20.07 -20.10 -55.38
CA ALA A 345 20.30 -19.90 -56.81
C ALA A 345 21.22 -20.99 -57.38
N ILE A 346 22.26 -21.39 -56.64
CA ILE A 346 23.16 -22.49 -57.01
C ILE A 346 22.38 -23.81 -57.06
N ALA A 347 21.56 -24.10 -56.04
CA ALA A 347 20.75 -25.32 -56.00
C ALA A 347 19.70 -25.38 -57.14
N LYS A 348 19.26 -24.24 -57.66
CA LYS A 348 18.40 -24.19 -58.86
C LYS A 348 19.21 -24.49 -60.12
N LEU A 349 20.35 -23.82 -60.33
CA LEU A 349 21.22 -24.05 -61.49
C LEU A 349 21.73 -25.49 -61.57
N ASP A 350 22.05 -26.11 -60.43
CA ASP A 350 22.44 -27.53 -60.37
C ASP A 350 21.35 -28.44 -60.94
N ARG A 351 20.08 -28.17 -60.63
CA ARG A 351 18.94 -28.91 -61.19
C ARG A 351 18.80 -28.65 -62.69
N ASP A 352 18.91 -27.40 -63.12
CA ASP A 352 18.79 -27.02 -64.53
C ASP A 352 19.90 -27.65 -65.38
N ILE A 353 21.13 -27.78 -64.87
CA ILE A 353 22.25 -28.48 -65.52
C ILE A 353 21.97 -29.97 -65.68
N VAL A 354 21.42 -30.62 -64.64
CA VAL A 354 21.07 -32.05 -64.71
C VAL A 354 20.00 -32.28 -65.77
N VAL A 355 18.93 -31.47 -65.77
CA VAL A 355 17.87 -31.55 -66.78
C VAL A 355 18.42 -31.33 -68.19
N ASN A 356 19.33 -30.37 -68.38
CA ASN A 356 19.94 -30.12 -69.68
C ASN A 356 20.85 -31.28 -70.14
N ARG A 357 21.57 -31.94 -69.23
CA ARG A 357 22.37 -33.15 -69.55
C ARG A 357 21.50 -34.31 -70.00
N GLU A 358 20.36 -34.52 -69.33
CA GLU A 358 19.38 -35.55 -69.73
C GLU A 358 18.81 -35.24 -71.13
N ALA A 359 18.52 -33.97 -71.43
CA ALA A 359 18.06 -33.55 -72.74
C ALA A 359 19.11 -33.77 -73.84
N ILE A 360 20.39 -33.49 -73.57
CA ILE A 360 21.51 -33.78 -74.49
C ILE A 360 21.61 -35.29 -74.74
N ALA A 361 21.59 -36.11 -73.69
CA ALA A 361 21.65 -37.57 -73.83
C ALA A 361 20.49 -38.12 -74.67
N ALA A 362 19.27 -37.58 -74.49
CA ALA A 362 18.12 -37.93 -75.32
C ALA A 362 18.27 -37.47 -76.79
N LEU A 363 18.91 -36.32 -77.04
CA LEU A 363 19.25 -35.84 -78.38
C LEU A 363 20.30 -36.72 -79.04
N ASP A 364 21.35 -37.11 -78.32
CA ASP A 364 22.39 -38.03 -78.82
C ASP A 364 21.80 -39.40 -79.16
N GLY A 365 20.91 -39.94 -78.32
CA GLY A 365 20.18 -41.17 -78.61
C GLY A 365 19.32 -41.07 -79.88
N ARG A 366 18.63 -39.95 -80.09
CA ARG A 366 17.85 -39.68 -81.32
C ARG A 366 18.73 -39.53 -82.56
N ILE A 367 19.87 -38.85 -82.44
CA ILE A 367 20.86 -38.71 -83.53
C ILE A 367 21.39 -40.09 -83.93
N GLU A 368 21.81 -40.89 -82.96
CA GLU A 368 22.32 -42.25 -83.19
C GLU A 368 21.26 -43.15 -83.85
N GLN A 369 20.02 -43.10 -83.37
CA GLN A 369 18.90 -43.82 -84.00
C GLN A 369 18.66 -43.37 -85.45
N SER A 370 18.72 -42.07 -85.71
CA SER A 370 18.53 -41.49 -87.06
C SER A 370 19.67 -41.84 -88.01
N ILE A 371 20.91 -41.91 -87.54
CA ILE A 371 22.07 -42.38 -88.32
C ILE A 371 21.86 -43.84 -88.70
N ARG A 372 21.50 -44.70 -87.75
CA ARG A 372 21.25 -46.13 -88.01
C ARG A 372 20.11 -46.33 -89.01
N SER A 373 19.00 -45.60 -88.86
CA SER A 373 17.88 -45.71 -89.81
C SER A 373 18.28 -45.25 -91.22
N GLN A 374 19.08 -44.18 -91.32
CA GLN A 374 19.56 -43.66 -92.60
C GLN A 374 20.52 -44.64 -93.28
N SER A 375 21.45 -45.24 -92.52
CA SER A 375 22.36 -46.28 -93.04
C SER A 375 21.62 -47.51 -93.54
N VAL A 376 20.54 -47.93 -92.86
CA VAL A 376 19.68 -49.05 -93.31
C VAL A 376 18.98 -48.69 -94.63
N LEU A 377 18.37 -47.50 -94.72
CA LEU A 377 17.71 -47.06 -95.95
C LEU A 377 18.68 -46.85 -97.13
N GLN A 378 19.90 -46.40 -96.86
CA GLN A 378 20.96 -46.28 -97.87
C GLN A 378 21.38 -47.66 -98.41
N ALA A 379 21.60 -48.62 -97.52
CA ALA A 379 21.89 -50.01 -97.92
C ALA A 379 20.73 -50.63 -98.72
N GLU A 380 19.47 -50.33 -98.36
CA GLU A 380 18.29 -50.76 -99.11
C GLU A 380 18.22 -50.11 -100.51
N ALA A 381 18.50 -48.81 -100.62
CA ALA A 381 18.52 -48.10 -101.90
C ALA A 381 19.66 -48.52 -102.84
N GLU A 382 20.83 -48.91 -102.29
CA GLU A 382 21.98 -49.43 -103.05
C GLU A 382 21.77 -50.86 -103.56
N ALA A 383 20.94 -51.65 -102.87
CA ALA A 383 20.61 -53.03 -103.24
C ALA A 383 19.48 -53.16 -104.29
N LEU A 384 18.75 -52.07 -104.58
CA LEU A 384 17.61 -52.00 -105.52
C LEU A 384 18.04 -51.59 -106.94
#